data_AF-A0A442I289-F1
#
_entry.id   AF-A0A442I289-F1
#
_cell.length_a   1.000
_cell.length_b   1.000
_cell.length_c   1.000
_cell.angle_alpha   90.00
_cell.angle_beta   90.00
_cell.angle_gamma   90.00
#
_symmetry.space_group_name_H-M   'P 1'
#
loop_
_entity.id
_entity.type
_entity.pdbx_description
1 polymer ?
#
loop_
_entity_poly.entity_id
_entity_poly.type
_entity_poly.pdbx_seq_one_letter_code
_entity_poly.pdbx_strand_id
1 'polypeptide(L)'
;MNNIDAAISQATAAAANIPQDNANHNTGGNAFATTSPNQGALAAGRPMGLDDAMAGAVVVDEWLKVNEHGLQIGAKKPLLEEIRVRIDLSDVGYSESVKYGNPATYRKTYDRVMATDGATWAQALSEARAVDPKARPYKSADINLELVDDVKLKDETVAAGTVLGHSFSTTGFKSFAKLVKQMTKDGADPSVDTIEVTVGYIEQSSNGNTWGILDFRDYKVVA
;
A
#
# COMPACT_ATOMS: atom_id res chain seq x y z
N MET A 1 -13.56 26.78 -29.96
CA MET A 1 -13.58 27.18 -28.54
C MET A 1 -14.13 25.98 -27.78
N ASN A 2 -13.27 25.29 -27.04
CA ASN A 2 -13.51 23.91 -26.57
C ASN A 2 -14.20 23.89 -25.20
N ASN A 3 -15.07 22.90 -25.00
CA ASN A 3 -15.89 22.68 -23.80
C ASN A 3 -15.12 22.55 -22.47
N ILE A 4 -13.79 22.41 -22.52
CA ILE A 4 -12.90 22.34 -21.34
C ILE A 4 -12.73 23.73 -20.71
N ASP A 5 -12.61 24.78 -21.52
CA ASP A 5 -12.45 26.16 -21.03
C ASP A 5 -13.74 26.66 -20.36
N ALA A 6 -14.89 26.18 -20.82
CA ALA A 6 -16.19 26.46 -20.21
C ALA A 6 -16.36 25.77 -18.84
N ALA A 7 -15.86 24.54 -18.69
CA ALA A 7 -15.92 23.79 -17.43
C ALA A 7 -14.97 24.39 -16.35
N ILE A 8 -13.78 24.84 -16.75
CA ILE A 8 -12.82 25.50 -15.85
C ILE A 8 -13.34 26.89 -15.44
N SER A 9 -13.94 27.65 -16.36
CA SER A 9 -14.53 28.96 -16.05
C SER A 9 -15.74 28.85 -15.10
N GLN A 10 -16.59 27.83 -15.26
CA GLN A 10 -17.70 27.56 -14.34
C GLN A 10 -17.23 27.11 -12.95
N ALA A 11 -16.20 26.28 -12.86
CA ALA A 11 -15.60 25.88 -11.58
C ALA A 11 -14.95 27.07 -10.84
N THR A 12 -14.34 28.00 -11.60
CA THR A 12 -13.67 29.17 -11.01
C THR A 12 -14.66 30.25 -10.59
N ALA A 13 -15.76 30.45 -11.33
CA ALA A 13 -16.82 31.38 -10.96
C ALA A 13 -17.65 30.91 -9.75
N ALA A 14 -17.80 29.59 -9.57
CA ALA A 14 -18.48 29.01 -8.40
C ALA A 14 -17.65 29.14 -7.11
N ALA A 15 -16.32 29.20 -7.22
CA ALA A 15 -15.41 29.41 -6.08
C ALA A 15 -15.29 30.88 -5.65
N ALA A 16 -15.63 31.85 -6.52
CA ALA A 16 -15.45 33.27 -6.27
C ALA A 16 -16.65 33.96 -5.57
N ASN A 17 -17.82 33.33 -5.52
CA ASN A 17 -19.03 33.87 -4.86
C ASN A 17 -19.38 33.06 -3.60
N ILE A 18 -18.43 32.96 -2.67
CA ILE A 18 -18.71 32.55 -1.29
C ILE A 18 -18.95 33.83 -0.50
N PRO A 19 -20.19 34.15 -0.07
CA PRO A 19 -20.41 35.24 0.87
C PRO A 19 -19.72 34.88 2.19
N GLN A 20 -18.65 35.59 2.53
CA GLN A 20 -18.23 35.72 3.91
C GLN A 20 -19.25 36.63 4.60
N ASP A 21 -20.05 36.07 5.49
CA ASP A 21 -20.45 36.85 6.66
C ASP A 21 -20.53 35.95 7.89
N ASN A 22 -19.73 36.34 8.87
CA ASN A 22 -19.58 35.72 10.17
C ASN A 22 -20.70 36.18 11.10
N ALA A 23 -21.06 35.28 12.01
CA ALA A 23 -21.52 35.55 13.37
C ALA A 23 -22.95 36.11 13.59
N ASN A 24 -23.62 35.44 14.53
CA ASN A 24 -24.50 36.03 15.54
C ASN A 24 -25.92 36.47 15.10
N HIS A 25 -26.93 35.64 15.35
CA HIS A 25 -28.04 35.92 16.30
C HIS A 25 -29.23 34.94 16.13
N ASN A 26 -29.68 34.45 17.28
CA ASN A 26 -31.00 33.90 17.56
C ASN A 26 -32.09 34.98 17.35
N THR A 27 -33.13 34.71 16.54
CA THR A 27 -34.58 34.97 16.78
C THR A 27 -35.42 34.90 15.48
N GLY A 28 -36.41 34.00 15.44
CA GLY A 28 -37.78 34.21 14.95
C GLY A 28 -38.08 34.45 13.45
N GLY A 29 -38.93 33.58 12.87
CA GLY A 29 -40.03 34.01 11.99
C GLY A 29 -39.98 33.65 10.49
N ASN A 30 -40.84 32.71 10.11
CA ASN A 30 -41.56 32.54 8.83
C ASN A 30 -40.81 32.31 7.49
N ALA A 31 -40.77 31.02 7.12
CA ALA A 31 -41.36 30.38 5.93
C ALA A 31 -40.98 30.84 4.51
N PHE A 32 -40.44 29.93 3.70
CA PHE A 32 -40.92 29.57 2.34
C PHE A 32 -40.50 28.13 1.97
N ALA A 33 -41.29 27.49 1.11
CA ALA A 33 -41.43 26.04 0.99
C ALA A 33 -40.51 25.35 -0.05
N THR A 34 -40.00 24.19 0.36
CA THR A 34 -39.83 22.91 -0.35
C THR A 34 -39.42 22.88 -1.84
N THR A 35 -38.18 22.45 -2.08
CA THR A 35 -37.82 21.54 -3.19
C THR A 35 -36.81 20.50 -2.68
N SER A 36 -37.08 19.23 -2.99
CA SER A 36 -36.47 17.99 -2.50
C SER A 36 -34.97 18.02 -2.14
N PRO A 37 -34.57 17.55 -0.94
CA PRO A 37 -33.19 17.21 -0.65
C PRO A 37 -32.93 15.81 -1.19
N ASN A 38 -32.33 15.70 -2.37
CA ASN A 38 -31.71 14.44 -2.79
C ASN A 38 -30.45 14.72 -3.61
N GLN A 39 -29.52 15.44 -3.00
CA GLN A 39 -28.11 15.28 -3.26
C GLN A 39 -27.50 14.90 -1.93
N GLY A 40 -27.13 13.62 -1.81
CA GLY A 40 -26.58 13.06 -0.59
C GLY A 40 -25.45 13.95 -0.10
N ALA A 41 -25.63 14.54 1.07
CA ALA A 41 -24.51 15.03 1.85
C ALA A 41 -23.51 13.87 1.90
N LEU A 42 -22.28 14.10 1.47
CA LEU A 42 -21.18 13.24 1.88
C LEU A 42 -21.20 13.31 3.40
N ALA A 43 -21.75 12.26 4.02
CA ALA A 43 -21.83 12.15 5.45
C ALA A 43 -20.43 12.45 5.96
N ALA A 44 -20.33 13.39 6.90
CA ALA A 44 -19.08 13.61 7.62
C ALA A 44 -18.64 12.23 8.11
N GLY A 45 -17.52 11.74 7.56
CA GLY A 45 -17.03 10.41 7.86
C GLY A 45 -16.92 10.28 9.37
N ARG A 46 -17.33 9.13 9.91
CA ARG A 46 -17.14 8.86 11.34
C ARG A 46 -15.69 9.18 11.71
N PRO A 47 -15.42 9.80 12.87
CA PRO A 47 -14.07 9.90 13.37
C PRO A 47 -13.42 8.51 13.32
N MET A 48 -12.20 8.46 12.80
CA MET A 48 -11.47 7.21 12.61
C MET A 48 -11.36 6.49 13.96
N GLY A 49 -11.94 5.30 14.07
CA GLY A 49 -11.73 4.42 15.21
C GLY A 49 -10.33 3.80 15.18
N LEU A 50 -9.89 3.21 16.29
CA LEU A 50 -8.61 2.48 16.32
C LEU A 50 -8.56 1.39 15.23
N ASP A 51 -9.65 0.64 15.05
CA ASP A 51 -9.74 -0.39 14.00
C ASP A 51 -9.60 0.20 12.59
N ASP A 52 -10.17 1.39 12.34
CA ASP A 52 -10.04 2.10 11.06
C ASP A 52 -8.61 2.65 10.86
N ALA A 53 -7.92 3.01 11.95
CA ALA A 53 -6.55 3.52 11.92
C ALA A 53 -5.50 2.41 11.77
N MET A 54 -5.81 1.21 12.26
CA MET A 54 -4.92 0.05 12.21
C MET A 54 -5.16 -0.82 10.97
N ALA A 55 -6.34 -0.74 10.33
CA ALA A 55 -6.64 -1.46 9.10
C ALA A 55 -5.68 -1.06 7.96
N GLY A 56 -4.80 -1.98 7.56
CA GLY A 56 -3.79 -1.75 6.53
C GLY A 56 -2.55 -0.97 7.01
N ALA A 57 -2.44 -0.68 8.31
CA ALA A 57 -1.23 -0.11 8.89
C ALA A 57 -0.18 -1.21 9.07
N VAL A 58 0.84 -1.20 8.22
CA VAL A 58 2.01 -2.06 8.33
C VAL A 58 2.88 -1.54 9.47
N VAL A 59 2.66 -2.04 10.69
CA VAL A 59 3.46 -1.69 11.88
C VAL A 59 4.61 -2.69 11.98
N VAL A 60 5.81 -2.22 11.66
CA VAL A 60 7.01 -3.06 11.59
C VAL A 60 8.16 -2.39 12.32
N ASP A 61 9.05 -3.20 12.89
CA ASP A 61 10.24 -2.71 13.58
C ASP A 61 11.28 -2.19 12.59
N GLU A 62 11.41 -2.86 11.44
CA GLU A 62 12.38 -2.53 10.40
C GLU A 62 11.91 -3.03 9.03
N TRP A 63 12.51 -2.54 7.95
CA TRP A 63 12.13 -2.98 6.59
C TRP A 63 13.11 -4.00 6.02
N LEU A 64 12.60 -5.11 5.48
CA LEU A 64 13.37 -6.05 4.69
C LEU A 64 13.46 -5.57 3.24
N LYS A 65 14.67 -5.25 2.82
CA LYS A 65 15.01 -4.94 1.42
C LYS A 65 15.62 -6.18 0.77
N VAL A 66 15.39 -6.32 -0.53
CA VAL A 66 16.00 -7.36 -1.36
C VAL A 66 16.73 -6.72 -2.52
N ASN A 67 17.93 -7.20 -2.80
CA ASN A 67 18.73 -6.84 -3.96
C ASN A 67 19.24 -8.10 -4.67
N GLU A 68 19.93 -7.91 -5.78
CA GLU A 68 20.50 -8.97 -6.61
C GLU A 68 21.58 -9.81 -5.91
N HIS A 69 22.04 -9.39 -4.72
CA HIS A 69 23.11 -10.03 -3.96
C HIS A 69 22.67 -10.55 -2.59
N GLY A 70 21.41 -10.34 -2.19
CA GLY A 70 20.93 -10.76 -0.88
C GLY A 70 19.78 -9.95 -0.31
N LEU A 71 19.48 -10.28 0.93
CA LEU A 71 18.50 -9.62 1.79
C LEU A 71 19.19 -8.63 2.72
N GLN A 72 18.55 -7.51 2.99
CA GLN A 72 19.06 -6.47 3.87
C GLN A 72 17.98 -6.01 4.84
N ILE A 73 18.27 -6.07 6.14
CA ILE A 73 17.41 -5.52 7.18
C ILE A 73 17.75 -4.03 7.35
N GLY A 74 16.85 -3.14 6.97
CA GLY A 74 17.01 -1.69 7.02
C GLY A 74 18.14 -1.18 6.12
N ALA A 75 19.23 -0.75 6.75
CA ALA A 75 20.49 -0.38 6.09
C ALA A 75 21.69 -1.18 6.62
N LYS A 76 21.42 -2.25 7.37
CA LYS A 76 22.43 -3.01 8.11
C LYS A 76 23.24 -3.92 7.18
N LYS A 77 24.41 -4.35 7.62
CA LYS A 77 25.31 -5.28 6.89
C LYS A 77 25.63 -6.48 7.78
N PRO A 78 25.95 -7.66 7.22
CA PRO A 78 26.08 -8.00 5.80
C PRO A 78 24.72 -8.19 5.10
N LEU A 79 24.76 -8.43 3.79
CA LEU A 79 23.63 -9.00 3.08
C LEU A 79 23.46 -10.45 3.50
N LEU A 80 22.23 -10.86 3.73
CA LEU A 80 21.85 -12.21 4.16
C LEU A 80 21.44 -13.02 2.93
N GLU A 81 21.78 -14.30 2.89
CA GLU A 81 21.34 -15.19 1.81
C GLU A 81 19.89 -15.65 2.03
N GLU A 82 19.55 -15.97 3.28
CA GLU A 82 18.21 -16.39 3.68
C GLU A 82 17.93 -16.08 5.16
N ILE A 83 16.64 -16.00 5.49
CA ILE A 83 16.11 -15.85 6.85
C ILE A 83 14.88 -16.76 7.00
N ARG A 84 14.61 -17.22 8.22
CA ARG A 84 13.38 -17.93 8.55
C ARG A 84 12.42 -16.99 9.23
N VAL A 85 11.20 -16.94 8.70
CA VAL A 85 10.18 -15.98 9.13
C VAL A 85 8.83 -16.66 9.30
N ARG A 86 8.01 -16.08 10.17
CA ARG A 86 6.60 -16.34 10.29
C ARG A 86 5.81 -15.24 9.57
N ILE A 87 4.80 -15.63 8.80
CA ILE A 87 3.92 -14.73 8.07
C ILE A 87 2.48 -15.11 8.42
N ASP A 88 1.76 -14.17 9.05
CA ASP A 88 0.30 -14.25 9.17
C ASP A 88 -0.30 -13.78 7.85
N LEU A 89 -0.96 -14.69 7.12
CA LEU A 89 -1.51 -14.36 5.80
C LEU A 89 -2.84 -13.58 5.88
N SER A 90 -3.48 -13.58 7.05
CA SER A 90 -4.67 -12.77 7.31
C SER A 90 -4.35 -11.27 7.46
N ASP A 91 -3.11 -10.96 7.87
CA ASP A 91 -2.59 -9.60 8.07
C ASP A 91 -1.87 -9.04 6.82
N VAL A 92 -2.08 -9.65 5.65
CA VAL A 92 -1.47 -9.19 4.41
C VAL A 92 -2.20 -7.94 3.88
N GLY A 93 -1.47 -6.82 3.82
CA GLY A 93 -1.94 -5.57 3.25
C GLY A 93 -1.94 -5.58 1.73
N TYR A 94 -2.93 -6.24 1.11
CA TYR A 94 -3.08 -6.24 -0.35
C TYR A 94 -3.30 -4.84 -0.89
N SER A 95 -2.49 -4.44 -1.87
CA SER A 95 -2.48 -3.08 -2.37
C SER A 95 -2.45 -3.01 -3.90
N GLU A 96 -2.82 -1.85 -4.40
CA GLU A 96 -2.57 -1.45 -5.78
C GLU A 96 -1.51 -0.36 -5.77
N SER A 97 -0.48 -0.49 -6.61
CA SER A 97 0.62 0.46 -6.67
C SER A 97 0.84 0.96 -8.09
N VAL A 98 1.29 2.19 -8.27
CA VAL A 98 1.69 2.75 -9.56
C VAL A 98 3.12 3.26 -9.44
N LYS A 99 3.94 2.99 -10.46
CA LYS A 99 5.30 3.51 -10.59
C LYS A 99 5.37 4.42 -11.82
N TYR A 100 6.08 5.54 -11.72
CA TYR A 100 6.24 6.49 -12.81
C TYR A 100 7.48 7.38 -12.61
N GLY A 101 7.94 8.03 -13.67
CA GLY A 101 9.09 8.95 -13.64
C GLY A 101 10.46 8.26 -13.61
N ASN A 102 11.51 9.08 -13.65
CA ASN A 102 12.90 8.66 -13.50
C ASN A 102 13.68 9.76 -12.72
N PRO A 103 14.08 9.54 -11.45
CA PRO A 103 13.98 8.29 -10.69
C PRO A 103 12.53 7.87 -10.42
N ALA A 104 12.32 6.56 -10.23
CA ALA A 104 10.98 5.99 -10.08
C ALA A 104 10.30 6.49 -8.79
N THR A 105 9.12 7.06 -8.95
CA THR A 105 8.21 7.42 -7.85
C THR A 105 7.10 6.39 -7.75
N TYR A 106 6.72 6.03 -6.53
CA TYR A 106 5.68 5.05 -6.26
C TYR A 106 4.54 5.69 -5.48
N ARG A 107 3.31 5.35 -5.85
CA ARG A 107 2.11 5.62 -5.05
C ARG A 107 1.33 4.34 -4.86
N LYS A 108 0.73 4.16 -3.69
CA LYS A 108 -0.03 2.96 -3.33
C LYS A 108 -1.39 3.29 -2.72
N THR A 109 -2.34 2.38 -2.87
CA THR A 109 -3.68 2.38 -2.28
C THR A 109 -4.02 0.98 -1.77
N TYR A 110 -4.77 0.88 -0.67
CA TYR A 110 -5.28 -0.40 -0.14
C TYR A 110 -6.76 -0.60 -0.45
N ASP A 111 -7.50 0.47 -0.75
CA ASP A 111 -8.95 0.48 -0.97
C ASP A 111 -9.36 0.76 -2.43
N ARG A 112 -8.39 1.13 -3.29
CA ARG A 112 -8.59 1.63 -4.66
C ARG A 112 -9.37 2.94 -4.76
N VAL A 113 -9.59 3.62 -3.64
CA VAL A 113 -10.30 4.90 -3.56
C VAL A 113 -9.35 6.01 -3.18
N MET A 114 -8.54 5.80 -2.15
CA MET A 114 -7.57 6.77 -1.64
C MET A 114 -6.15 6.22 -1.77
N ALA A 115 -5.27 7.04 -2.31
CA ALA A 115 -3.85 6.82 -2.18
C ALA A 115 -3.40 7.12 -0.74
N THR A 116 -2.33 6.47 -0.33
CA THR A 116 -1.71 6.65 1.01
C THR A 116 -1.17 8.05 1.27
N ASP A 117 -0.98 8.86 0.21
CA ASP A 117 -0.61 10.27 0.31
C ASP A 117 -1.82 11.22 0.46
N GLY A 118 -3.04 10.67 0.56
CA GLY A 118 -4.29 11.42 0.74
C GLY A 118 -4.94 11.88 -0.56
N ALA A 119 -4.33 11.66 -1.73
CA ALA A 119 -4.98 11.92 -3.01
C ALA A 119 -6.03 10.83 -3.32
N THR A 120 -7.04 11.15 -4.14
CA THR A 120 -7.90 10.09 -4.70
C THR A 120 -7.06 9.20 -5.62
N TRP A 121 -7.37 7.91 -5.68
CA TRP A 121 -6.62 6.97 -6.53
C TRP A 121 -6.72 7.35 -8.01
N ALA A 122 -7.88 7.86 -8.45
CA ALA A 122 -8.08 8.36 -9.80
C ALA A 122 -7.14 9.54 -10.13
N GLN A 123 -6.98 10.48 -9.18
CA GLN A 123 -6.05 11.59 -9.32
C GLN A 123 -4.60 11.12 -9.35
N ALA A 124 -4.21 10.23 -8.43
CA ALA A 124 -2.86 9.67 -8.40
C ALA A 124 -2.49 8.97 -9.71
N LEU A 125 -3.41 8.22 -10.31
CA LEU A 125 -3.23 7.59 -11.61
C LEU A 125 -3.18 8.59 -12.77
N SER A 126 -3.95 9.68 -12.69
CA SER A 126 -3.92 10.76 -13.69
C SER A 126 -2.57 11.47 -13.68
N GLU A 127 -2.09 11.87 -12.50
CA GLU A 127 -0.79 12.53 -12.31
C GLU A 127 0.36 11.62 -12.74
N ALA A 128 0.33 10.35 -12.36
CA ALA A 128 1.33 9.37 -12.80
C ALA A 128 1.40 9.27 -14.33
N ARG A 129 0.24 9.27 -15.01
CA ARG A 129 0.16 9.21 -16.48
C ARG A 129 0.55 10.51 -17.19
N ALA A 130 0.43 11.64 -16.52
CA ALA A 130 0.91 12.92 -17.03
C ALA A 130 2.46 12.95 -17.09
N VAL A 131 3.12 12.29 -16.13
CA VAL A 131 4.59 12.17 -16.10
C VAL A 131 5.09 11.03 -16.99
N ASP A 132 4.46 9.86 -16.90
CA ASP A 132 4.76 8.69 -17.73
C ASP A 132 3.46 8.13 -18.33
N PRO A 133 3.20 8.36 -19.64
CA PRO A 133 1.99 7.85 -20.31
C PRO A 133 1.80 6.33 -20.24
N LYS A 134 2.87 5.57 -19.94
CA LYS A 134 2.83 4.12 -19.77
C LYS A 134 2.63 3.69 -18.32
N ALA A 135 2.52 4.61 -17.37
CA ALA A 135 2.22 4.29 -15.98
C ALA A 135 0.89 3.55 -15.87
N ARG A 136 0.94 2.34 -15.31
CA ARG A 136 -0.22 1.49 -15.08
C ARG A 136 -0.22 0.97 -13.65
N PRO A 137 -1.41 0.83 -13.05
CA PRO A 137 -1.52 0.18 -11.76
C PRO A 137 -1.10 -1.29 -11.79
N TYR A 138 -0.44 -1.62 -10.72
CA TYR A 138 0.14 -2.83 -10.18
C TYR A 138 -0.60 -3.60 -9.09
N LYS A 139 -0.78 -4.91 -9.17
CA LYS A 139 -1.07 -5.70 -7.96
C LYS A 139 0.18 -5.78 -7.09
N SER A 140 0.06 -5.47 -5.81
CA SER A 140 1.11 -5.63 -4.81
C SER A 140 0.53 -6.09 -3.48
N ALA A 141 1.40 -6.27 -2.50
CA ALA A 141 1.06 -6.47 -1.11
C ALA A 141 2.17 -5.93 -0.23
N ASP A 142 1.81 -5.57 0.98
CA ASP A 142 2.73 -5.38 2.08
C ASP A 142 2.56 -6.54 3.06
N ILE A 143 3.68 -7.13 3.49
CA ILE A 143 3.68 -8.29 4.38
C ILE A 143 4.54 -8.02 5.61
N ASN A 144 4.11 -8.61 6.72
CA ASN A 144 4.83 -8.66 7.97
C ASN A 144 5.58 -10.00 8.06
N LEU A 145 6.88 -9.94 8.33
CA LEU A 145 7.79 -11.06 8.39
C LEU A 145 8.42 -11.11 9.79
N GLU A 146 7.82 -11.88 10.70
CA GLU A 146 8.35 -12.05 12.06
C GLU A 146 9.53 -13.03 12.03
N LEU A 147 10.71 -12.63 12.52
CA LEU A 147 11.88 -13.52 12.55
C LEU A 147 11.64 -14.72 13.48
N VAL A 148 11.89 -15.94 12.97
CA VAL A 148 11.81 -17.17 13.78
C VAL A 148 13.08 -17.42 14.58
N ASP A 149 14.22 -17.06 13.99
CA ASP A 149 15.55 -17.27 14.56
C ASP A 149 16.28 -15.93 14.73
N ASP A 150 17.19 -15.86 15.69
CA ASP A 150 18.10 -14.72 15.82
C ASP A 150 18.98 -14.57 14.56
N VAL A 151 19.00 -13.37 13.99
CA VAL A 151 19.80 -13.07 12.81
C VAL A 151 21.05 -12.31 13.21
N LYS A 152 22.20 -12.98 13.11
CA LYS A 152 23.51 -12.36 13.36
C LYS A 152 23.93 -11.48 12.19
N LEU A 153 24.10 -10.20 12.47
CA LEU A 153 24.68 -9.23 11.56
C LEU A 153 26.14 -8.96 11.97
N LYS A 154 26.80 -8.04 11.26
CA LYS A 154 28.22 -7.75 11.53
C LYS A 154 28.42 -7.14 12.92
N ASP A 155 27.58 -6.16 13.27
CA ASP A 155 27.77 -5.32 14.45
C ASP A 155 26.68 -5.56 15.53
N GLU A 156 25.64 -6.32 15.19
CA GLU A 156 24.50 -6.58 16.07
C GLU A 156 23.82 -7.92 15.77
N THR A 157 22.91 -8.33 16.64
CA THR A 157 22.00 -9.47 16.39
C THR A 157 20.58 -8.93 16.41
N VAL A 158 19.83 -9.20 15.35
CA VAL A 158 18.38 -8.93 15.33
C VAL A 158 17.70 -10.13 15.98
N ALA A 159 16.95 -9.88 17.04
CA ALA A 159 16.34 -10.94 17.83
C ALA A 159 15.18 -11.61 17.08
N ALA A 160 14.99 -12.90 17.32
CA ALA A 160 13.75 -13.60 17.01
C ALA A 160 12.54 -12.82 17.58
N GLY A 161 11.42 -12.86 16.85
CA GLY A 161 10.21 -12.09 17.15
C GLY A 161 10.20 -10.66 16.60
N THR A 162 11.31 -10.16 16.05
CA THR A 162 11.34 -8.85 15.37
C THR A 162 10.50 -8.92 14.09
N VAL A 163 9.62 -7.95 13.87
CA VAL A 163 8.72 -7.90 12.72
C VAL A 163 9.31 -7.03 11.62
N LEU A 164 9.57 -7.64 10.46
CA LEU A 164 10.11 -6.96 9.29
C LEU A 164 9.03 -6.70 8.24
N GLY A 165 8.97 -5.48 7.71
CA GLY A 165 8.06 -5.12 6.62
C GLY A 165 8.66 -5.35 5.24
N HIS A 166 7.85 -5.83 4.30
CA HIS A 166 8.24 -5.85 2.89
C HIS A 166 7.09 -5.41 1.96
N SER A 167 7.39 -4.48 1.05
CA SER A 167 6.48 -4.06 -0.02
C SER A 167 6.91 -4.67 -1.36
N PHE A 168 6.00 -5.37 -2.02
CA PHE A 168 6.34 -6.04 -3.28
C PHE A 168 6.44 -5.09 -4.48
N SER A 169 7.41 -5.37 -5.35
CA SER A 169 7.42 -4.87 -6.73
C SER A 169 6.46 -5.68 -7.61
N THR A 170 6.19 -5.22 -8.84
CA THR A 170 5.35 -5.97 -9.81
C THR A 170 5.86 -7.39 -10.06
N THR A 171 7.18 -7.57 -10.08
CA THR A 171 7.83 -8.87 -10.32
C THR A 171 7.92 -9.68 -9.04
N GLY A 172 8.21 -9.05 -7.90
CA GLY A 172 8.25 -9.69 -6.59
C GLY A 172 6.90 -10.26 -6.16
N PHE A 173 5.80 -9.54 -6.39
CA PHE A 173 4.45 -9.99 -6.02
C PHE A 173 4.08 -11.32 -6.70
N LYS A 174 4.60 -11.60 -7.90
CA LYS A 174 4.36 -12.89 -8.57
C LYS A 174 4.97 -14.07 -7.81
N SER A 175 6.08 -13.86 -7.10
CA SER A 175 6.70 -14.89 -6.26
C SER A 175 5.78 -15.25 -5.09
N PHE A 176 5.29 -14.22 -4.39
CA PHE A 176 4.32 -14.39 -3.30
C PHE A 176 3.00 -15.02 -3.76
N ALA A 177 2.45 -14.56 -4.89
CA ALA A 177 1.24 -15.15 -5.46
C ALA A 177 1.40 -16.63 -5.83
N LYS A 178 2.61 -17.07 -6.23
CA LYS A 178 2.89 -18.49 -6.46
C LYS A 178 2.90 -19.28 -5.16
N LEU A 179 3.48 -18.75 -4.09
CA LEU A 179 3.43 -19.36 -2.75
C LEU A 179 1.98 -19.55 -2.31
N VAL A 180 1.18 -18.49 -2.30
CA VAL A 180 -0.24 -18.55 -1.89
C VAL A 180 -1.02 -19.57 -2.73
N LYS A 181 -0.80 -19.60 -4.05
CA LYS A 181 -1.43 -20.60 -4.93
C LYS A 181 -1.00 -22.04 -4.59
N GLN A 182 0.27 -22.25 -4.27
CA GLN A 182 0.80 -23.55 -3.89
C GLN A 182 0.21 -24.00 -2.54
N MET A 183 0.12 -23.09 -1.57
CA MET A 183 -0.56 -23.32 -0.29
C MET A 183 -2.00 -23.77 -0.44
N THR A 184 -2.81 -23.04 -1.23
CA THR A 184 -4.21 -23.44 -1.49
C THR A 184 -4.30 -24.82 -2.13
N LYS A 185 -3.35 -25.17 -3.01
CA LYS A 185 -3.28 -26.48 -3.65
C LYS A 185 -2.97 -27.60 -2.64
N ASP A 186 -2.15 -27.30 -1.64
CA ASP A 186 -1.76 -28.23 -0.58
C ASP A 186 -2.79 -28.32 0.56
N GLY A 187 -3.90 -27.58 0.46
CA GLY A 187 -5.03 -27.63 1.38
C GLY A 187 -5.00 -26.61 2.52
N ALA A 188 -4.04 -25.70 2.52
CA ALA A 188 -4.01 -24.56 3.43
C ALA A 188 -5.05 -23.49 3.05
N ASP A 189 -5.47 -22.68 4.01
CA ASP A 189 -6.35 -21.53 3.85
C ASP A 189 -5.59 -20.21 4.10
N PRO A 190 -5.06 -19.56 3.04
CA PRO A 190 -4.34 -18.30 3.15
C PRO A 190 -5.16 -17.13 3.71
N SER A 191 -6.47 -17.28 3.94
CA SER A 191 -7.28 -16.23 4.57
C SER A 191 -7.17 -16.19 6.10
N VAL A 192 -6.68 -17.28 6.71
CA VAL A 192 -6.59 -17.44 8.17
C VAL A 192 -5.27 -18.06 8.62
N ASP A 193 -4.57 -18.78 7.75
CA ASP A 193 -3.39 -19.53 8.13
C ASP A 193 -2.17 -18.62 8.35
N THR A 194 -1.40 -18.98 9.37
CA THR A 194 -0.04 -18.48 9.58
C THR A 194 0.95 -19.52 9.08
N ILE A 195 2.04 -19.08 8.43
CA ILE A 195 3.10 -19.96 7.94
C ILE A 195 4.46 -19.62 8.55
N GLU A 196 5.29 -20.65 8.72
CA GLU A 196 6.75 -20.48 8.78
C GLU A 196 7.34 -20.80 7.42
N VAL A 197 8.23 -19.95 6.91
CA VAL A 197 8.81 -20.05 5.57
C VAL A 197 10.26 -19.57 5.57
N THR A 198 11.09 -20.21 4.74
CA THR A 198 12.44 -19.72 4.45
C THR A 198 12.36 -18.69 3.34
N VAL A 199 12.76 -17.46 3.63
CA VAL A 199 12.83 -16.36 2.68
C VAL A 199 14.27 -16.19 2.22
N GLY A 200 14.50 -16.33 0.92
CA GLY A 200 15.76 -16.02 0.24
C GLY A 200 15.58 -14.93 -0.80
N TYR A 201 16.53 -14.84 -1.72
CA TYR A 201 16.47 -13.93 -2.86
C TYR A 201 16.74 -14.66 -4.18
N ILE A 202 16.12 -14.16 -5.25
CA ILE A 202 16.43 -14.55 -6.63
C ILE A 202 16.79 -13.30 -7.42
N GLU A 203 17.91 -13.34 -8.13
CA GLU A 203 18.29 -12.33 -9.11
C GLU A 203 17.33 -12.37 -10.31
N GLN A 204 16.89 -11.19 -10.72
CA GLN A 204 16.12 -10.96 -11.93
C GLN A 204 16.87 -9.99 -12.81
N SER A 205 16.87 -10.24 -14.12
CA SER A 205 17.45 -9.34 -15.10
C SER A 205 16.48 -9.09 -16.26
N SER A 206 16.33 -7.83 -16.65
CA SER A 206 15.56 -7.43 -17.83
C SER A 206 15.93 -6.03 -18.28
N ASN A 207 15.95 -5.81 -19.61
CA ASN A 207 16.25 -4.51 -20.22
C ASN A 207 17.54 -3.86 -19.70
N GLY A 208 18.57 -4.68 -19.44
CA GLY A 208 19.86 -4.21 -18.92
C GLY A 208 19.88 -3.81 -17.44
N ASN A 209 18.76 -3.96 -16.73
CA ASN A 209 18.69 -3.77 -15.27
C ASN A 209 18.69 -5.12 -14.56
N THR A 210 19.35 -5.17 -13.40
CA THR A 210 19.36 -6.33 -12.50
C THR A 210 18.79 -5.90 -11.15
N TRP A 211 17.98 -6.75 -10.53
CA TRP A 211 17.40 -6.52 -9.22
C TRP A 211 17.08 -7.84 -8.52
N GLY A 212 16.86 -7.82 -7.21
CA GLY A 212 16.41 -8.99 -6.45
C GLY A 212 14.90 -9.05 -6.25
N ILE A 213 14.36 -10.26 -6.13
CA ILE A 213 13.01 -10.51 -5.61
C ILE A 213 13.08 -11.53 -4.47
N LEU A 214 12.11 -11.51 -3.56
CA LEU A 214 12.01 -12.52 -2.52
C LEU A 214 11.69 -13.90 -3.12
N ASP A 215 12.38 -14.90 -2.60
CA ASP A 215 12.12 -16.31 -2.86
C ASP A 215 11.55 -16.96 -1.60
N PHE A 216 10.50 -17.77 -1.76
CA PHE A 216 9.81 -18.40 -0.65
C PHE A 216 9.91 -19.92 -0.79
N ARG A 217 10.55 -20.56 0.19
CA ARG A 217 10.86 -22.00 0.17
C ARG A 217 10.47 -22.66 1.49
N ASP A 218 10.27 -23.97 1.44
CA ASP A 218 10.11 -24.83 2.62
C ASP A 218 9.02 -24.36 3.60
N TYR A 219 7.90 -23.85 3.06
CA TYR A 219 6.82 -23.35 3.90
C TYR A 219 6.14 -24.49 4.66
N LYS A 220 5.64 -24.19 5.85
CA LYS A 220 4.72 -25.04 6.62
C LYS A 220 3.68 -24.16 7.29
N VAL A 221 2.43 -24.66 7.35
CA VAL A 221 1.38 -24.03 8.16
C VAL A 221 1.69 -24.27 9.64
N VAL A 222 1.55 -23.22 10.44
CA VAL A 222 1.71 -23.27 11.90
C VAL A 222 0.41 -22.82 12.56
N ALA A 223 0.11 -23.41 13.71
CA ALA A 223 -1.08 -23.13 14.51
C ALA A 223 -0.86 -21.96 15.47
#